data_AF-A0A914SRY0-F1
#
_entry.id   AF-A0A914SRY0-F1
#
_cell.length_a   1.000
_cell.length_b   1.000
_cell.length_c   1.000
_cell.angle_alpha   90.00
_cell.angle_beta   90.00
_cell.angle_gamma   90.00
#
_symmetry.space_group_name_H-M   'P 1'
#
loop_
_entity.id
_entity.type
_entity.pdbx_description
1 polymer ?
#
loop_
_entity_poly.entity_id
_entity_poly.type
_entity_poly.pdbx_seq_one_letter_code
_entity_poly.pdbx_strand_id
1 'polypeptide(L)'
;MALKIKCSKQVTPTKECDAIKSQKFYGYSGHDITQISLFLGLGYQTFYVPNVGSATVLELWENVDFNKTAGLTLDDQYYVKIYHYEHSNVTKPTYIGCPGPKGCPLSNVTKPTYIGCPGPKGCPLSYLSTKAELIRPTPNLKSLCQQPL
;
A
#
# COMPACT_ATOMS: atom_id res chain seq x y z
N MET A 1 -18.05 0.72 -15.75
CA MET A 1 -16.93 1.67 -15.79
C MET A 1 -17.46 2.97 -15.19
N ALA A 2 -17.03 3.36 -13.99
CA ALA A 2 -17.53 4.58 -13.34
C ALA A 2 -16.41 5.61 -13.27
N LEU A 3 -16.48 6.63 -14.12
CA LEU A 3 -15.71 7.86 -13.96
C LEU A 3 -16.17 8.53 -12.66
N LYS A 4 -15.29 8.70 -11.68
CA LYS A 4 -15.54 9.65 -10.58
C LYS A 4 -15.06 11.02 -11.05
N ILE A 5 -16.00 11.89 -11.40
CA ILE A 5 -15.74 13.28 -11.75
C ILE A 5 -15.66 14.08 -10.45
N LYS A 6 -14.51 14.71 -10.16
CA LYS A 6 -14.43 15.73 -9.11
C LYS A 6 -14.58 17.08 -9.78
N CYS A 7 -15.75 17.70 -9.66
CA CYS A 7 -15.92 19.09 -10.07
C CYS A 7 -15.60 20.00 -8.88
N SER A 8 -14.79 21.05 -9.11
CA SER A 8 -14.56 22.09 -8.11
C SER A 8 -15.86 22.85 -7.84
N LYS A 9 -16.16 23.13 -6.57
CA LYS A 9 -17.24 24.06 -6.20
C LYS A 9 -16.71 25.49 -6.38
N GLN A 10 -16.76 26.03 -7.60
CA GLN A 10 -16.53 27.46 -7.82
C GLN A 10 -17.70 28.13 -8.56
N VAL A 11 -17.83 29.42 -8.26
CA VAL A 11 -18.95 30.35 -8.48
C VAL A 11 -18.87 31.02 -9.87
N THR A 12 -18.40 30.30 -10.89
CA THR A 12 -18.23 30.82 -12.25
C THR A 12 -18.84 29.87 -13.29
N PRO A 13 -19.32 30.39 -14.46
CA PRO A 13 -20.24 29.67 -15.34
C PRO A 13 -19.60 28.53 -16.14
N THR A 14 -18.29 28.32 -16.04
CA THR A 14 -17.58 27.19 -16.66
C THR A 14 -17.07 26.26 -15.55
N LYS A 15 -17.85 25.22 -15.22
CA LYS A 15 -17.39 24.12 -14.37
C LYS A 15 -16.27 23.37 -15.10
N GLU A 16 -15.03 23.62 -14.71
CA GLU A 16 -13.90 22.78 -15.08
C GLU A 16 -13.98 21.50 -14.25
N CYS A 17 -14.41 20.41 -14.89
CA CYS A 17 -14.51 19.10 -14.28
C CYS A 17 -13.37 18.25 -14.80
N ASP A 18 -12.33 18.03 -13.99
CA ASP A 18 -11.26 17.12 -14.34
C ASP A 18 -11.75 15.68 -14.24
N ALA A 19 -11.77 14.99 -15.38
CA ALA A 19 -11.92 13.56 -15.41
C ALA A 19 -10.64 12.93 -14.84
N ILE A 20 -10.67 12.54 -13.56
CA ILE A 20 -9.62 11.72 -12.99
C ILE A 20 -9.73 10.35 -13.66
N LYS A 21 -8.86 10.06 -14.64
CA LYS A 21 -8.70 8.72 -15.18
C LYS A 21 -8.25 7.82 -14.03
N SER A 22 -9.18 7.05 -13.47
CA SER A 22 -8.86 6.05 -12.46
C SER A 22 -8.15 4.88 -13.14
N GLN A 23 -6.83 4.89 -13.05
CA GLN A 23 -6.02 3.77 -13.51
C GLN A 23 -6.28 2.57 -12.59
N LYS A 24 -6.58 1.41 -13.18
CA LYS A 24 -6.89 0.17 -12.44
C LYS A 24 -5.65 -0.60 -12.00
N PHE A 25 -4.52 -0.35 -12.66
CA PHE A 25 -3.26 -1.06 -12.43
C PHE A 25 -2.07 -0.12 -12.59
N TYR A 26 -1.19 -0.14 -11.60
CA TYR A 26 0.10 0.54 -11.62
C TYR A 26 1.19 -0.51 -11.47
N GLY A 27 2.07 -0.60 -12.48
CA GLY A 27 3.22 -1.50 -12.48
C GLY A 27 4.50 -0.72 -12.25
N TYR A 28 5.32 -1.17 -11.31
CA TYR A 28 6.64 -0.61 -11.04
C TYR A 28 7.67 -1.74 -11.13
N SER A 29 8.65 -1.58 -12.02
CA SER A 29 9.83 -2.45 -12.04
C SER A 29 10.89 -1.84 -11.13
N GLY A 30 11.45 -2.65 -10.24
CA GLY A 30 12.44 -2.22 -9.27
C GLY A 30 13.47 -3.32 -9.02
N HIS A 31 14.30 -3.10 -8.01
CA HIS A 31 15.31 -4.05 -7.57
C HIS A 31 14.90 -4.70 -6.25
N ASP A 32 15.60 -5.75 -5.85
CA ASP A 32 15.50 -6.38 -4.53
C ASP A 32 15.48 -5.34 -3.39
N ILE A 33 16.37 -4.34 -3.43
CA ILE A 33 16.43 -3.27 -2.44
C ILE A 33 15.17 -2.38 -2.43
N THR A 34 14.47 -2.25 -3.56
CA THR A 34 13.20 -1.52 -3.64
C THR A 34 12.13 -2.25 -2.85
N GLN A 35 12.06 -3.57 -3.00
CA GLN A 35 11.08 -4.39 -2.30
C GLN A 35 11.39 -4.49 -0.80
N ILE A 36 12.67 -4.61 -0.43
CA ILE A 36 13.10 -4.55 0.97
C ILE A 36 12.71 -3.19 1.59
N SER A 37 13.01 -2.09 0.92
CA SER A 37 12.68 -0.74 1.40
C SER A 37 11.18 -0.51 1.51
N LEU A 38 10.39 -1.04 0.57
CA LEU A 38 8.93 -1.02 0.64
C LEU A 38 8.43 -1.75 1.88
N PHE A 39 8.94 -2.95 2.15
CA PHE A 39 8.55 -3.71 3.33
C PHE A 39 8.92 -3.01 4.64
N LEU A 40 10.13 -2.45 4.72
CA LEU A 40 10.55 -1.66 5.88
C LEU A 40 9.67 -0.42 6.07
N GLY A 41 9.38 0.32 4.99
CA GLY A 41 8.51 1.50 5.03
C GLY A 41 7.07 1.16 5.43
N LEU A 42 6.58 -0.01 5.02
CA LEU A 42 5.30 -0.54 5.46
C LEU A 42 5.32 -1.09 6.89
N GLY A 43 6.47 -1.16 7.57
CA GLY A 43 6.58 -1.63 8.96
C GLY A 43 6.73 -3.14 9.13
N TYR A 44 7.06 -3.87 8.06
CA TYR A 44 7.45 -5.27 8.14
C TYR A 44 8.92 -5.37 8.55
N GLN A 45 9.20 -6.23 9.52
CA GLN A 45 10.58 -6.58 9.88
C GLN A 45 10.96 -7.83 9.08
N THR A 46 11.87 -7.69 8.12
CA THR A 46 12.34 -8.82 7.32
C THR A 46 13.83 -8.72 7.05
N PHE A 47 14.52 -9.87 7.18
CA PHE A 47 15.91 -10.06 6.74
C PHE A 47 15.97 -10.91 5.45
N TYR A 48 14.88 -10.94 4.68
CA TYR A 48 14.76 -11.72 3.46
C TYR A 48 15.26 -10.95 2.23
N VAL A 49 16.06 -11.60 1.39
CA VAL A 49 16.46 -11.11 0.07
C VAL A 49 15.45 -11.63 -0.95
N PRO A 50 14.72 -10.76 -1.67
CA PRO A 50 13.78 -11.18 -2.71
C PRO A 50 14.44 -11.99 -3.81
N ASN A 51 13.83 -13.12 -4.19
CA ASN A 51 14.32 -13.90 -5.34
C ASN A 51 14.07 -13.14 -6.66
N VAL A 52 14.77 -13.56 -7.71
CA VAL A 52 14.54 -13.07 -9.08
C VAL A 52 13.11 -13.36 -9.51
N GLY A 53 12.44 -12.35 -10.08
CA GLY A 53 11.05 -12.45 -10.52
C GLY A 53 10.03 -12.46 -9.38
N SER A 54 10.46 -12.13 -8.16
CA SER A 54 9.53 -11.84 -7.07
C SER A 54 8.73 -10.57 -7.32
N ALA A 55 7.56 -10.47 -6.70
CA ALA A 55 6.69 -9.31 -6.80
C ALA A 55 5.97 -9.03 -5.48
N THR A 56 5.61 -7.77 -5.27
CA THR A 56 4.70 -7.35 -4.20
C THR A 56 3.50 -6.67 -4.83
N VAL A 57 2.30 -7.13 -4.48
CA VAL A 57 1.03 -6.64 -5.06
C VAL A 57 0.17 -6.05 -3.95
N LEU A 58 -0.23 -4.79 -4.14
CA LEU A 58 -1.17 -4.09 -3.28
C LEU A 58 -2.49 -3.97 -4.04
N GLU A 59 -3.54 -4.58 -3.52
CA GLU A 59 -4.88 -4.52 -4.10
C GLU A 59 -5.80 -3.67 -3.22
N LEU A 60 -6.47 -2.67 -3.81
CA LEU A 60 -7.52 -1.91 -3.15
C LEU A 60 -8.86 -2.62 -3.34
N TRP A 61 -9.52 -2.95 -2.23
CA TRP A 61 -10.80 -3.65 -2.20
C TRP A 61 -11.87 -2.77 -1.58
N GLU A 62 -13.09 -2.87 -2.11
CA GLU A 62 -14.29 -2.28 -1.52
C GLU A 62 -14.97 -3.31 -0.61
N ASN A 63 -15.45 -2.85 0.54
CA ASN A 63 -16.23 -3.65 1.45
C ASN A 63 -17.67 -3.75 0.93
N VAL A 64 -18.10 -4.93 0.45
CA VAL A 64 -19.40 -5.11 -0.21
C VAL A 64 -20.60 -4.95 0.73
N ASP A 65 -20.39 -4.96 2.04
CA ASP A 65 -21.42 -4.69 3.05
C ASP A 65 -21.70 -3.19 3.27
N PHE A 66 -21.00 -2.31 2.55
CA PHE A 66 -20.98 -0.85 2.70
C PHE A 66 -22.32 -0.14 2.45
N ASN A 67 -23.28 -0.77 1.77
CA ASN A 67 -24.56 -0.15 1.41
C ASN A 67 -25.55 0.07 2.57
N LYS A 68 -25.16 -0.14 3.84
CA LYS A 68 -26.12 -0.21 4.97
C LYS A 68 -26.12 0.96 5.96
N THR A 69 -25.20 1.93 5.92
CA THR A 69 -25.21 3.00 6.94
C THR A 69 -24.61 4.33 6.45
N ALA A 70 -25.35 5.42 6.61
CA ALA A 70 -24.80 6.78 6.50
C ALA A 70 -23.87 7.08 7.68
N GLY A 71 -22.74 7.77 7.43
CA GLY A 71 -21.79 8.20 8.48
C GLY A 71 -20.52 7.35 8.65
N LEU A 72 -20.19 6.49 7.67
CA LEU A 72 -19.01 5.62 7.71
C LEU A 72 -17.73 6.32 7.21
N THR A 73 -16.58 5.95 7.80
CA THR A 73 -15.23 6.43 7.44
C THR A 73 -14.71 5.74 6.17
N LEU A 74 -13.62 6.25 5.59
CA LEU A 74 -12.98 5.61 4.42
C LEU A 74 -12.47 4.18 4.70
N ASP A 75 -12.07 3.91 5.94
CA ASP A 75 -11.58 2.59 6.37
C ASP A 75 -12.69 1.55 6.46
N ASP A 76 -13.95 2.00 6.63
CA ASP A 76 -15.11 1.12 6.63
C ASP A 76 -15.48 0.68 5.20
N GLN A 77 -15.18 1.51 4.21
CA GLN A 77 -15.54 1.28 2.80
C GLN A 77 -14.44 0.59 2.01
N TYR A 78 -13.17 0.87 2.33
CA TYR A 78 -12.03 0.37 1.56
C TYR A 78 -10.95 -0.23 2.46
N TYR A 79 -10.36 -1.31 1.96
CA TYR A 79 -9.20 -1.94 2.59
C TYR A 79 -8.19 -2.39 1.53
N VAL A 80 -6.94 -2.56 1.94
CA VAL A 80 -5.84 -2.97 1.06
C VAL A 80 -5.41 -4.39 1.41
N LYS A 81 -5.31 -5.27 0.40
CA LYS A 81 -4.66 -6.56 0.56
C LYS A 81 -3.24 -6.48 0.02
N ILE A 82 -2.30 -7.07 0.76
CA ILE A 82 -0.88 -7.07 0.40
C ILE A 82 -0.45 -8.52 0.19
N TYR A 83 0.07 -8.79 -1.00
CA TYR A 83 0.51 -10.10 -1.43
C TYR A 83 1.98 -10.08 -1.84
N HIS A 84 2.66 -11.20 -1.59
CA HIS A 84 4.00 -11.44 -2.08
C HIS A 84 4.06 -12.69 -2.94
N TYR A 85 4.65 -12.54 -4.12
CA TYR A 85 5.06 -13.63 -4.98
C TYR A 85 6.55 -13.84 -4.79
N GLU A 86 6.93 -15.04 -4.37
CA GLU A 86 8.32 -15.35 -4.06
C GLU A 86 9.20 -15.42 -5.32
N HIS A 87 8.66 -15.85 -6.46
CA HIS A 87 9.35 -15.89 -7.76
C HIS A 87 8.33 -15.97 -8.90
N SER A 88 8.78 -15.86 -10.16
CA SER A 88 7.91 -15.78 -11.35
C SER A 88 6.96 -16.97 -11.53
N ASN A 89 7.37 -18.16 -11.07
CA ASN A 89 6.60 -19.39 -11.24
C ASN A 89 5.58 -19.66 -10.11
N VAL A 90 5.43 -18.74 -9.15
CA VAL A 90 4.45 -18.87 -8.06
C VAL A 90 3.05 -18.56 -8.57
N THR A 91 2.14 -19.53 -8.49
CA THR A 91 0.72 -19.35 -8.84
C THR A 91 -0.16 -18.92 -7.67
N LYS A 92 0.30 -19.16 -6.43
CA LYS A 92 -0.40 -18.81 -5.19
C LYS A 92 0.44 -17.83 -4.39
N PRO A 93 0.09 -16.54 -4.34
CA PRO A 93 0.82 -15.58 -3.54
C PRO A 93 0.65 -15.85 -2.05
N THR A 94 1.62 -15.40 -1.27
CA THR A 94 1.49 -15.31 0.18
C THR A 94 0.77 -14.03 0.55
N TYR A 95 -0.34 -14.15 1.28
CA TYR A 95 -0.99 -12.99 1.90
C TYR A 95 -0.19 -12.57 3.12
N ILE A 96 0.28 -11.32 3.13
CA ILE A 96 1.21 -10.82 4.14
C ILE A 96 0.48 -10.22 5.35
N GLY A 97 -0.78 -9.79 5.19
CA GLY A 97 -1.50 -9.12 6.26
C GLY A 97 -0.87 -7.79 6.68
N CYS A 98 -1.45 -7.16 7.69
CA CYS A 98 -1.12 -5.79 8.07
C CYS A 98 -0.30 -5.79 9.35
N PRO A 99 0.82 -5.04 9.39
CA PRO A 99 1.53 -4.84 10.64
C PRO A 99 0.62 -4.14 11.64
N GLY A 100 0.58 -4.67 12.86
CA GLY A 100 -0.08 -3.98 13.97
C GLY A 100 0.69 -2.71 14.36
N PRO A 101 0.19 -1.93 15.34
CA PRO A 101 0.86 -0.75 15.86
C PRO A 101 2.28 -1.03 16.36
N LYS A 102 2.52 -2.25 16.85
CA LYS A 102 3.83 -2.72 17.34
C LYS A 102 4.69 -3.37 16.24
N GLY A 103 4.32 -3.20 14.97
CA GLY A 103 4.94 -3.91 13.85
C GLY A 103 4.46 -5.37 13.78
N CYS A 104 5.11 -6.14 12.91
CA CYS A 104 4.92 -7.59 12.87
C CYS A 104 5.98 -8.24 13.76
N PRO A 105 5.58 -9.03 14.77
CA PRO A 105 6.53 -9.74 15.58
C PRO A 105 7.32 -10.69 14.68
N LEU A 106 8.65 -10.62 14.73
CA LEU A 106 9.52 -11.71 14.30
C LEU A 106 9.14 -12.91 15.15
N SER A 107 8.26 -13.79 14.68
CA SER A 107 8.19 -15.13 15.27
C SER A 107 9.57 -15.77 15.05
N ASN A 108 10.01 -16.65 15.95
CA ASN A 108 11.26 -17.40 15.78
C ASN A 108 11.13 -18.30 14.55
N VAL A 109 11.31 -17.74 13.34
CA VAL A 109 11.14 -18.46 12.08
C VAL A 109 12.47 -19.12 11.77
N THR A 110 12.59 -20.40 12.12
CA THR A 110 13.66 -21.30 11.66
C THR A 110 13.64 -21.54 10.15
N LYS A 111 12.71 -20.90 9.41
CA LYS A 111 12.72 -20.79 7.95
C LYS A 111 12.37 -19.34 7.54
N PRO A 112 13.13 -18.68 6.66
CA PRO A 112 12.97 -17.26 6.33
C PRO A 112 11.70 -16.90 5.52
N THR A 113 10.67 -17.75 5.50
CA THR A 113 9.55 -17.66 4.54
C THR A 113 8.26 -17.03 5.06
N TYR A 114 8.17 -16.56 6.31
CA TYR A 114 6.93 -15.94 6.80
C TYR A 114 6.99 -14.41 6.79
N ILE A 115 6.82 -13.83 5.61
CA ILE A 115 6.46 -12.42 5.42
C ILE A 115 4.96 -12.35 5.71
N GLY A 116 4.56 -12.35 6.98
CA GLY A 116 3.15 -12.46 7.33
C GLY A 116 2.85 -11.99 8.76
N CYS A 117 1.86 -11.12 8.90
CA CYS A 117 1.42 -10.58 10.19
C CYS A 117 0.03 -11.13 10.49
N PRO A 118 -0.20 -11.74 11.66
CA PRO A 118 -1.54 -12.16 12.05
C PRO A 118 -2.43 -10.91 12.17
N GLY A 119 -3.47 -10.84 11.35
CA GLY A 119 -4.32 -9.64 11.27
C GLY A 119 -5.58 -9.88 10.44
N PRO A 120 -6.48 -8.89 10.39
CA PRO A 120 -7.71 -8.97 9.59
C PRO A 120 -7.42 -9.23 8.11
N LYS A 121 -8.44 -9.66 7.36
CA LYS A 121 -8.38 -10.02 5.92
C LYS A 121 -7.99 -8.86 4.97
N GLY A 122 -7.66 -7.69 5.51
CA GLY A 122 -7.16 -6.53 4.78
C GLY A 122 -6.71 -5.41 5.72
N CYS A 123 -5.94 -4.47 5.19
CA CYS A 123 -5.42 -3.30 5.90
C CYS A 123 -6.38 -2.12 5.75
N PRO A 124 -6.68 -1.39 6.83
CA PRO A 124 -7.35 -0.10 6.71
C PRO A 124 -6.60 0.80 5.73
N LEU A 125 -7.31 1.60 4.94
CA LEU A 125 -6.67 2.52 4.00
C LEU A 125 -5.81 3.57 4.73
N SER A 126 -6.26 4.01 5.91
CA SER A 126 -5.52 4.91 6.82
C SER A 126 -4.16 4.37 7.24
N TYR A 127 -4.01 3.04 7.34
CA TYR A 127 -2.73 2.41 7.65
C TYR A 127 -1.68 2.78 6.59
N LEU A 128 -2.01 2.59 5.31
CA LEU A 128 -1.10 2.92 4.22
C LEU A 128 -0.86 4.42 4.14
N SER A 129 -1.89 5.25 4.34
CA SER A 129 -1.74 6.71 4.34
C SER A 129 -0.76 7.16 5.43
N THR A 130 -0.92 6.65 6.65
CA THR A 130 -0.04 6.97 7.78
C THR A 130 1.40 6.54 7.52
N LYS A 131 1.62 5.33 7.00
CA LYS A 131 2.97 4.86 6.64
C LYS A 131 3.58 5.69 5.52
N ALA A 132 2.81 6.01 4.50
CA ALA A 132 3.25 6.85 3.38
C ALA A 132 3.65 8.26 3.84
N GLU A 133 2.93 8.84 4.81
CA GLU A 133 3.28 10.14 5.40
C GLU A 133 4.56 10.08 6.22
N LEU A 134 4.78 9.02 7.01
CA LEU A 134 5.99 8.84 7.80
C LEU A 134 7.26 8.73 6.93
N ILE A 135 7.15 8.12 5.75
CA ILE A 135 8.29 7.95 4.83
C ILE A 135 8.39 9.07 3.79
N ARG A 136 7.42 10.00 3.74
CA ARG A 136 7.44 11.09 2.77
C ARG A 136 8.58 12.06 3.13
N PRO A 137 9.56 12.27 2.23
CA PRO A 137 10.67 13.16 2.53
C PRO A 137 10.16 14.61 2.64
N THR A 138 10.36 15.22 3.81
CA THR A 138 10.12 16.65 4.10
C THR A 138 11.45 17.29 4.54
N PRO A 139 11.86 18.47 4.01
CA PRO A 139 11.11 19.42 3.16
C PRO A 139 10.97 19.02 1.68
N ASN A 140 11.86 18.17 1.17
CA ASN A 140 11.77 17.39 -0.08
C ASN A 140 13.11 16.65 -0.25
N LEU A 141 13.14 15.59 -1.06
CA LEU A 141 14.35 14.77 -1.24
C LEU A 141 15.55 15.61 -1.70
N LYS A 142 15.33 16.61 -2.56
CA LYS A 142 16.40 17.49 -3.07
C LYS A 142 17.07 18.28 -1.95
N SER A 143 16.29 18.89 -1.06
CA SER A 143 16.81 19.64 0.09
C SER A 143 17.53 18.75 1.10
N LEU A 144 17.06 17.51 1.29
CA LEU A 144 17.69 16.56 2.21
C LEU A 144 19.04 16.07 1.68
N CYS A 145 19.16 15.82 0.38
CA CYS A 145 20.41 15.33 -0.23
C CYS A 145 21.43 16.45 -0.52
N GLN A 146 21.09 17.72 -0.27
CA GLN A 146 21.97 18.87 -0.49
C GLN A 146 22.66 19.36 0.78
N GLN A 147 22.48 18.69 1.92
CA GLN A 147 23.18 19.03 3.15
C GLN A 147 24.69 18.72 3.00
N PRO A 148 25.59 19.68 3.30
CA PRO A 148 27.02 19.42 3.28
C PRO A 148 27.35 18.35 4.32
N LEU A 149 28.17 17.37 3.90
CA LEU A 149 28.70 16.30 4.75
C LEU A 149 29.65 16.85 5.82
#